data_AF-A0A1B0Z2W5-F1
#
_entry.id   AF-A0A1B0Z2W5-F1
#
_cell.length_a   1.000
_cell.length_b   1.000
_cell.length_c   1.000
_cell.angle_alpha   90.00
_cell.angle_beta   90.00
_cell.angle_gamma   90.00
#
_symmetry.space_group_name_H-M   'P 1'
#
loop_
_entity.id
_entity.type
_entity.pdbx_description
1 polymer ?
#
loop_
_entity_poly.entity_id
_entity_poly.type
_entity_poly.pdbx_seq_one_letter_code
_entity_poly.pdbx_strand_id
1 'polypeptide(L)'
;MLTREKAEAALEAAAGNQAEAARILDVPRTTFRRALNRDKSIEIPEFPEDDLPTEELIDQMSRRYEKRHEAYRAHQWARYKVKDKKPIGICWVGDPHVDSNGCNWTLLREHCRILKETPGLYGASIGDHTDNWVGRLTRLYAHSEQSRATAIKLTEWLIRDSGVDWMLLLRGNHDMWTNEARDDPLHWLAHSIGVPIADWAAKIVLEFPNGREAKIHAAHNFKGHSMWNTLHGPQKFAHMKEAAHLYICGHTHNWAIHQEESASRDFTYWLARARGYKYLDDYAELLGHSPQEEGASIVSIFNPDSKSQSGFVQCFSDVHQAARYLTWLRSA
;
A
#
# COMPACT_ATOMS: atom_id res chain seq x y z
N MET A 1 4.01 46.30 1.94
CA MET A 1 4.03 46.50 3.42
C MET A 1 3.34 47.81 3.79
N LEU A 2 2.55 47.86 4.87
CA LEU A 2 1.91 49.10 5.36
C LEU A 2 2.95 50.01 6.05
N THR A 3 3.08 51.26 5.61
CA THR A 3 4.01 52.26 6.19
C THR A 3 3.34 53.05 7.32
N ARG A 4 4.15 53.60 8.24
CA ARG A 4 3.67 54.42 9.36
C ARG A 4 2.91 55.67 8.89
N GLU A 5 3.38 56.33 7.84
CA GLU A 5 2.71 57.51 7.25
C GLU A 5 1.33 57.16 6.67
N LYS A 6 1.21 56.01 5.98
CA LYS A 6 -0.10 55.52 5.53
C LYS A 6 -1.02 55.15 6.70
N ALA A 7 -0.45 54.63 7.78
CA ALA A 7 -1.20 54.31 8.99
C ALA A 7 -1.65 55.58 9.76
N GLU A 8 -0.82 56.61 9.85
CA GLU A 8 -1.12 57.90 10.48
C GLU A 8 -2.18 58.68 9.68
N ALA A 9 -2.06 58.72 8.36
CA ALA A 9 -3.06 59.34 7.48
C ALA A 9 -4.43 58.64 7.57
N ALA A 10 -4.45 57.31 7.62
CA ALA A 10 -5.68 56.55 7.83
C ALA A 10 -6.25 56.72 9.25
N LEU A 11 -5.40 56.94 10.25
CA LEU A 11 -5.84 57.24 11.63
C LEU A 11 -6.51 58.61 11.73
N GLU A 12 -5.97 59.62 11.04
CA GLU A 12 -6.56 60.95 10.93
C GLU A 12 -7.92 60.88 10.20
N ALA A 13 -7.98 60.19 9.06
CA ALA A 13 -9.23 60.00 8.31
C ALA A 13 -10.31 59.27 9.13
N ALA A 14 -9.90 58.40 10.05
CA ALA A 14 -10.78 57.67 10.97
C ALA A 14 -11.05 58.40 12.30
N ALA A 15 -10.73 59.69 12.40
CA ALA A 15 -10.91 60.50 13.61
C ALA A 15 -10.28 59.87 14.88
N GLY A 16 -9.12 59.24 14.74
CA GLY A 16 -8.39 58.60 15.84
C GLY A 16 -8.86 57.17 16.17
N ASN A 17 -9.86 56.63 15.48
CA ASN A 17 -10.31 55.25 15.69
C ASN A 17 -9.42 54.25 14.92
N GLN A 18 -8.53 53.57 15.64
CA GLN A 18 -7.62 52.57 15.06
C GLN A 18 -8.33 51.36 14.42
N ALA A 19 -9.54 50.99 14.86
CA ALA A 19 -10.28 49.89 14.26
C ALA A 19 -10.83 50.26 12.88
N GLU A 20 -11.30 51.50 12.74
CA GLU A 20 -11.82 52.02 11.48
C GLU A 20 -10.69 52.32 10.50
N ALA A 21 -9.57 52.87 10.99
CA ALA A 21 -8.37 53.10 10.18
C ALA A 21 -7.77 51.80 9.61
N ALA A 22 -7.77 50.71 10.39
CA ALA A 22 -7.33 49.40 9.93
C ALA A 22 -8.27 48.84 8.84
N ARG A 23 -9.59 49.07 8.98
CA ARG A 23 -10.60 48.71 7.97
C ARG A 23 -10.44 49.48 6.67
N ILE A 24 -10.17 50.79 6.74
CA ILE A 24 -9.97 51.65 5.55
C ILE A 24 -8.80 51.13 4.70
N LEU A 25 -7.77 50.59 5.34
CA LEU A 25 -6.57 50.06 4.69
C LEU A 25 -6.64 48.56 4.38
N ASP A 26 -7.76 47.91 4.68
CA ASP A 26 -7.97 46.46 4.54
C ASP A 26 -6.86 45.61 5.17
N VAL A 27 -6.40 46.01 6.37
CA VAL A 27 -5.38 45.27 7.13
C VAL A 27 -5.91 44.85 8.50
N PRO A 28 -5.40 43.75 9.08
CA PRO A 28 -5.68 43.42 10.47
C PRO A 28 -5.26 44.56 11.42
N ARG A 29 -6.08 44.84 12.45
CA ARG A 29 -5.82 45.88 13.46
C ARG A 29 -4.46 45.73 14.14
N THR A 30 -3.97 44.50 14.28
CA THR A 30 -2.64 44.18 14.81
C THR A 30 -1.51 44.69 13.90
N THR A 31 -1.64 44.50 12.59
CA THR A 31 -0.71 45.00 11.56
C THR A 31 -0.70 46.53 11.54
N PHE A 32 -1.88 47.15 11.63
CA PHE A 32 -2.02 48.61 11.72
C PHE A 32 -1.35 49.20 12.97
N ARG A 33 -1.61 48.64 14.15
CA ARG A 33 -0.97 49.07 15.41
C ARG A 33 0.55 48.94 15.35
N ARG A 34 1.06 47.87 14.73
CA ARG A 34 2.50 47.64 14.56
C ARG A 34 3.14 48.67 13.62
N ALA A 35 2.43 49.14 12.60
CA ALA A 35 2.91 50.19 11.70
C ALA A 35 3.01 51.56 12.40
N LEU A 36 2.04 51.92 13.26
CA LEU A 36 2.05 53.15 14.07
C LEU A 36 3.19 53.18 15.10
N ASN A 37 3.45 52.05 15.75
CA ASN A 37 4.46 51.93 16.82
C ASN A 37 5.87 51.68 16.28
N ARG A 38 6.10 51.75 14.97
CA ARG A 38 7.42 51.51 14.36
C ARG A 38 8.29 52.75 14.59
N ASP A 39 9.39 52.58 15.33
CA ASP A 39 10.40 53.62 15.56
C ASP A 39 11.22 53.84 14.28
N LYS A 40 11.45 55.11 13.90
CA LYS A 40 12.17 55.51 12.67
C LYS A 40 13.68 55.67 12.90
N SER A 41 14.18 55.43 14.11
CA SER A 41 15.59 55.65 14.50
C SER A 41 16.59 54.70 13.84
N ILE A 42 16.13 53.60 13.23
CA ILE A 42 16.97 52.60 12.54
C ILE A 42 16.36 52.28 11.18
N GLU A 43 17.14 52.49 10.11
CA GLU A 43 16.77 52.06 8.76
C GLU A 43 17.06 50.55 8.64
N ILE A 44 16.01 49.75 8.55
CA ILE A 44 16.11 48.30 8.36
C ILE A 44 16.10 48.04 6.85
N PRO A 45 17.12 47.38 6.27
CA PRO A 45 17.12 47.06 4.84
C PRO A 45 15.94 46.14 4.50
N GLU A 46 15.37 46.31 3.30
CA GLU A 46 14.41 45.34 2.78
C GLU A 46 15.17 44.04 2.45
N PHE A 47 14.72 42.95 3.05
CA PHE A 47 15.19 41.62 2.70
C PHE A 47 14.27 41.07 1.60
N PRO A 48 14.82 40.52 0.51
CA PRO A 48 14.01 39.81 -0.48
C PRO A 48 13.31 38.62 0.19
N GLU A 49 12.10 38.31 -0.26
CA GLU A 49 11.41 37.10 0.14
C GLU A 49 12.13 35.88 -0.46
N ASP A 50 12.40 34.85 0.35
CA ASP A 50 13.09 33.61 -0.03
C ASP A 50 12.11 32.49 -0.46
N ASP A 51 10.83 32.83 -0.64
CA ASP A 51 9.79 31.89 -1.04
C ASP A 51 8.93 32.48 -2.15
N LEU A 52 8.17 31.60 -2.81
CA LEU A 52 7.26 31.98 -3.87
C LEU A 52 6.07 32.77 -3.30
N PRO A 53 5.53 33.73 -4.08
CA PRO A 53 4.27 34.38 -3.73
C PRO A 53 3.17 33.36 -3.45
N THR A 54 2.28 33.67 -2.50
CA THR A 54 1.21 32.75 -2.08
C THR A 54 0.35 32.26 -3.25
N GLU A 55 0.04 33.12 -4.22
CA GLU A 55 -0.71 32.73 -5.42
C GLU A 55 0.04 31.70 -6.27
N GLU A 56 1.36 31.84 -6.44
CA GLU A 56 2.17 30.85 -7.16
C GLU A 56 2.22 29.51 -6.42
N LEU A 57 2.27 29.52 -5.09
CA LEU A 57 2.15 28.31 -4.27
C LEU A 57 0.79 27.65 -4.46
N ILE A 58 -0.31 28.42 -4.49
CA ILE A 58 -1.66 27.90 -4.74
C ILE A 58 -1.74 27.26 -6.13
N ASP A 59 -1.19 27.89 -7.16
CA ASP A 59 -1.16 27.34 -8.52
C ASP A 59 -0.32 26.05 -8.61
N GLN A 60 0.83 26.01 -7.93
CA GLN A 60 1.64 24.78 -7.84
C GLN A 60 0.89 23.66 -7.12
N MET A 61 0.21 23.97 -6.01
CA MET A 61 -0.56 23.00 -5.25
C MET A 61 -1.77 22.48 -6.03
N SER A 62 -2.45 23.34 -6.78
CA SER A 62 -3.56 22.99 -7.65
C SER A 62 -3.13 22.02 -8.76
N ARG A 63 -2.04 22.33 -9.48
CA ARG A 63 -1.48 21.43 -10.50
C ARG A 63 -1.05 20.08 -9.92
N ARG A 64 -0.44 20.09 -8.73
CA ARG A 64 -0.07 18.86 -8.00
C ARG A 64 -1.31 18.06 -7.61
N TYR A 65 -2.37 18.71 -7.15
CA TYR A 65 -3.63 18.07 -6.81
C TYR A 65 -4.25 17.38 -8.02
N GLU A 66 -4.38 18.06 -9.16
CA GLU A 66 -4.97 17.48 -10.38
C GLU A 66 -4.23 16.21 -10.81
N LYS A 67 -2.90 16.27 -10.87
CA LYS A 67 -2.06 15.11 -11.22
C LYS A 67 -2.18 13.97 -10.21
N ARG A 68 -2.18 14.29 -8.90
CA ARG A 68 -2.36 13.28 -7.83
C ARG A 68 -3.75 12.68 -7.86
N HIS A 69 -4.78 13.47 -8.17
CA HIS A 69 -6.15 13.04 -8.23
C HIS A 69 -6.42 12.16 -9.46
N GLU A 70 -5.83 12.48 -10.61
CA GLU A 70 -5.84 11.60 -11.78
C GLU A 70 -5.18 10.25 -11.47
N ALA A 71 -3.97 10.28 -10.89
CA ALA A 71 -3.29 9.06 -10.46
C ALA A 71 -4.15 8.27 -9.46
N TYR A 72 -4.70 8.91 -8.43
CA TYR A 72 -5.58 8.28 -7.44
C TYR A 72 -6.78 7.57 -8.09
N ARG A 73 -7.45 8.22 -9.06
CA ARG A 73 -8.59 7.62 -9.78
C ARG A 73 -8.16 6.42 -10.62
N ALA A 74 -7.01 6.49 -11.28
CA ALA A 74 -6.49 5.36 -12.06
C ALA A 74 -6.18 4.13 -11.18
N HIS A 75 -5.83 4.34 -9.90
CA HIS A 75 -5.55 3.27 -8.94
C HIS A 75 -6.80 2.70 -8.24
N GLN A 76 -8.01 3.29 -8.44
CA GLN A 76 -9.23 2.78 -7.79
C GLN A 76 -9.64 1.40 -8.26
N TRP A 77 -9.30 1.02 -9.50
CA TRP A 77 -9.44 -0.32 -10.06
C TRP A 77 -8.49 -0.44 -11.26
N ALA A 78 -7.24 -0.82 -11.00
CA ALA A 78 -6.22 -0.93 -12.04
C ALA A 78 -6.56 -2.11 -12.97
N ARG A 79 -6.70 -1.84 -14.27
CA ARG A 79 -7.14 -2.81 -15.28
C ARG A 79 -5.95 -3.47 -15.97
N TYR A 80 -5.84 -4.78 -15.82
CA TYR A 80 -4.76 -5.62 -16.31
C TYR A 80 -5.30 -6.51 -17.43
N LYS A 81 -4.81 -6.30 -18.66
CA LYS A 81 -5.27 -7.06 -19.82
C LYS A 81 -4.56 -8.40 -19.90
N VAL A 82 -5.31 -9.49 -19.75
CA VAL A 82 -4.81 -10.85 -19.94
C VAL A 82 -4.74 -11.11 -21.45
N LYS A 83 -3.55 -11.45 -21.95
CA LYS A 83 -3.32 -11.63 -23.39
C LYS A 83 -3.90 -12.94 -23.94
N ASP A 84 -3.90 -13.99 -23.11
CA ASP A 84 -4.37 -15.32 -23.46
C ASP A 84 -5.76 -15.59 -22.85
N LYS A 85 -6.54 -16.48 -23.46
CA LYS A 85 -7.81 -16.97 -22.91
C LYS A 85 -7.59 -18.04 -21.83
N LYS A 86 -6.38 -18.56 -21.69
CA LYS A 86 -6.06 -19.60 -20.71
C LYS A 86 -6.20 -19.12 -19.26
N PRO A 87 -6.53 -20.01 -18.31
CA PRO A 87 -6.55 -19.70 -16.88
C PRO A 87 -5.23 -19.14 -16.36
N ILE A 88 -5.29 -18.21 -15.41
CA ILE A 88 -4.11 -17.60 -14.78
C ILE A 88 -4.11 -17.84 -13.27
N GLY A 89 -2.94 -18.04 -12.70
CA GLY A 89 -2.72 -18.14 -11.26
C GLY A 89 -2.02 -16.90 -10.73
N ILE A 90 -2.36 -16.51 -9.51
CA ILE A 90 -1.63 -15.50 -8.74
C ILE A 90 -1.27 -16.12 -7.39
N CYS A 91 0.02 -16.26 -7.11
CA CYS A 91 0.53 -16.62 -5.80
C CYS A 91 0.76 -15.35 -4.98
N TRP A 92 -0.02 -15.22 -3.91
CA TRP A 92 0.03 -14.11 -2.97
C TRP A 92 1.05 -14.45 -1.88
N VAL A 93 2.26 -13.92 -2.07
CA VAL A 93 3.39 -14.09 -1.17
C VAL A 93 3.16 -13.22 0.05
N GLY A 94 2.86 -13.86 1.19
CA GLY A 94 2.65 -13.20 2.47
C GLY A 94 3.97 -12.87 3.17
N ASP A 95 3.98 -11.76 3.90
CA ASP A 95 4.92 -11.33 4.93
C ASP A 95 6.25 -12.10 4.95
N PRO A 96 7.14 -11.89 3.95
CA PRO A 96 8.36 -12.68 3.82
C PRO A 96 9.33 -12.48 4.98
N HIS A 97 9.48 -11.24 5.47
CA HIS A 97 10.47 -10.87 6.49
C HIS A 97 11.84 -11.50 6.21
N VAL A 98 12.38 -11.28 5.01
CA VAL A 98 13.50 -12.07 4.47
C VAL A 98 14.78 -12.00 5.31
N ASP A 99 14.92 -10.96 6.13
CA ASP A 99 16.02 -10.70 7.07
C ASP A 99 15.77 -11.19 8.50
N SER A 100 14.59 -11.75 8.78
CA SER A 100 14.30 -12.39 10.06
C SER A 100 15.04 -13.73 10.17
N ASN A 101 15.61 -13.99 11.35
CA ASN A 101 16.19 -15.30 11.69
C ASN A 101 15.14 -16.43 11.61
N GLY A 102 13.85 -16.09 11.75
CA GLY A 102 12.74 -17.02 11.66
C GLY A 102 12.17 -17.21 10.26
N CYS A 103 12.72 -16.56 9.23
CA CYS A 103 12.25 -16.73 7.85
C CYS A 103 12.55 -18.15 7.33
N ASN A 104 11.51 -18.88 6.92
CA ASN A 104 11.63 -20.19 6.28
C ASN A 104 12.08 -20.05 4.82
N TRP A 105 13.37 -19.76 4.65
CA TRP A 105 14.02 -19.59 3.35
C TRP A 105 13.93 -20.83 2.45
N THR A 106 13.93 -22.03 3.03
CA THR A 106 13.78 -23.27 2.28
C THR A 106 12.44 -23.30 1.55
N LEU A 107 11.35 -22.99 2.27
CA LEU A 107 10.01 -22.91 1.68
C LEU A 107 9.88 -21.74 0.70
N LEU A 108 10.41 -20.56 1.04
CA LEU A 108 10.35 -19.38 0.16
C LEU A 108 11.05 -19.64 -1.18
N ARG A 109 12.24 -20.24 -1.16
CA ARG A 109 12.97 -20.59 -2.40
C ARG A 109 12.23 -21.64 -3.22
N GLU A 110 11.60 -22.61 -2.56
CA GLU A 110 10.79 -23.62 -3.23
C GLU A 110 9.59 -22.99 -3.93
N HIS A 111 8.84 -22.12 -3.24
CA HIS A 111 7.73 -21.39 -3.85
C HIS A 111 8.21 -20.51 -5.01
N CYS A 112 9.32 -19.78 -4.86
CA CYS A 112 9.90 -19.00 -5.97
C CYS A 112 10.21 -19.87 -7.19
N ARG A 113 10.76 -21.08 -6.97
CA ARG A 113 11.01 -22.06 -8.03
C ARG A 113 9.72 -22.47 -8.73
N ILE A 114 8.68 -22.83 -7.97
CA ILE A 114 7.38 -23.23 -8.54
C ILE A 114 6.78 -22.11 -9.38
N LEU A 115 6.80 -20.86 -8.88
CA LEU A 115 6.28 -19.69 -9.59
C LEU A 115 7.02 -19.47 -10.90
N LYS A 116 8.36 -19.53 -10.87
CA LYS A 116 9.22 -19.42 -12.05
C LYS A 116 8.97 -20.52 -13.09
N GLU A 117 8.75 -21.75 -12.63
CA GLU A 117 8.65 -22.94 -13.50
C GLU A 117 7.22 -23.21 -14.01
N THR A 118 6.19 -22.58 -13.44
CA THR A 118 4.78 -22.85 -13.76
C THR A 118 4.22 -21.79 -14.73
N PRO A 119 3.98 -22.10 -16.01
CA PRO A 119 3.48 -21.12 -16.96
C PRO A 119 2.10 -20.57 -16.59
N GLY A 120 1.99 -19.24 -16.53
CA GLY A 120 0.75 -18.55 -16.19
C GLY A 120 0.48 -18.43 -14.69
N LEU A 121 1.43 -18.84 -13.83
CA LEU A 121 1.41 -18.53 -12.40
C LEU A 121 2.29 -17.31 -12.13
N TYR A 122 1.68 -16.22 -11.68
CA TYR A 122 2.36 -14.97 -11.37
C TYR A 122 2.53 -14.78 -9.87
N GLY A 123 3.50 -13.97 -9.46
CA GLY A 123 3.69 -13.54 -8.08
C GLY A 123 2.98 -12.21 -7.78
N ALA A 124 2.40 -12.10 -6.58
CA ALA A 124 1.98 -10.82 -6.01
C ALA A 124 2.38 -10.77 -4.54
N SER A 125 3.06 -9.72 -4.10
CA SER A 125 3.46 -9.56 -2.69
C SER A 125 2.36 -8.84 -1.89
N ILE A 126 2.11 -9.32 -0.67
CA ILE A 126 1.20 -8.70 0.31
C ILE A 126 1.93 -7.75 1.28
N GLY A 127 3.25 -7.59 1.12
CA GLY A 127 4.07 -6.66 1.90
C GLY A 127 4.86 -7.30 3.03
N ASP A 128 5.50 -6.45 3.83
CA ASP A 128 6.44 -6.81 4.91
C ASP A 128 7.60 -7.68 4.40
N HIS A 129 8.29 -7.14 3.40
CA HIS A 129 9.42 -7.82 2.76
C HIS A 129 10.60 -7.94 3.72
N THR A 130 10.80 -6.95 4.58
CA THR A 130 11.85 -6.93 5.61
C THR A 130 11.26 -6.61 6.96
N ASP A 131 11.95 -7.00 8.03
CA ASP A 131 11.58 -6.63 9.40
C ASP A 131 11.65 -5.13 9.67
N ASN A 132 12.54 -4.40 8.97
CA ASN A 132 12.70 -2.94 9.10
C ASN A 132 12.60 -2.43 10.57
N TRP A 133 13.42 -2.99 11.47
CA TRP A 133 13.36 -2.75 12.91
C TRP A 133 13.57 -1.27 13.31
N VAL A 134 12.50 -0.48 13.31
CA VAL A 134 12.53 0.95 13.64
C VAL A 134 11.55 1.32 14.77
N GLY A 135 11.69 2.54 15.29
CA GLY A 135 10.81 3.08 16.32
C GLY A 135 10.80 2.24 17.59
N ARG A 136 9.61 1.77 18.01
CA ARG A 136 9.46 0.97 19.24
C ARG A 136 10.06 -0.42 19.14
N LEU A 137 10.26 -0.94 17.93
CA LEU A 137 10.79 -2.28 17.68
C LEU A 137 12.30 -2.28 17.43
N THR A 138 12.98 -1.12 17.44
CA THR A 138 14.45 -1.04 17.28
C THR A 138 15.20 -1.93 18.28
N ARG A 139 14.65 -2.17 19.47
CA ARG A 139 15.25 -3.10 20.44
C ARG A 139 15.38 -4.51 19.88
N LEU A 140 14.44 -4.97 19.05
CA LEU A 140 14.49 -6.30 18.43
C LEU A 140 15.64 -6.44 17.43
N TYR A 141 16.15 -5.34 16.89
CA TYR A 141 17.35 -5.35 16.04
C TYR A 141 18.58 -5.93 16.76
N ALA A 142 18.67 -5.80 18.09
CA ALA A 142 19.75 -6.39 18.88
C ALA A 142 19.74 -7.93 18.88
N HIS A 143 18.61 -8.54 18.48
CA HIS A 143 18.44 -9.99 18.34
C HIS A 143 18.48 -10.44 16.87
N SER A 144 18.58 -9.50 15.91
CA SER A 144 18.73 -9.84 14.50
C SER A 144 20.17 -10.20 14.19
N GLU A 145 20.37 -11.26 13.41
CA GLU A 145 21.70 -11.61 12.88
C GLU A 145 22.01 -10.84 11.59
N GLN A 146 21.04 -10.08 11.06
CA GLN A 146 21.13 -9.44 9.76
C GLN A 146 21.25 -7.92 9.89
N SER A 147 22.11 -7.34 9.06
CA SER A 147 22.20 -5.88 8.91
C SER A 147 21.11 -5.38 7.96
N ARG A 148 20.76 -4.08 8.03
CA ARG A 148 19.91 -3.43 7.03
C ARG A 148 20.42 -3.63 5.60
N ALA A 149 21.74 -3.59 5.39
CA ALA A 149 22.36 -3.82 4.09
C ALA A 149 22.15 -5.26 3.59
N THR A 150 22.18 -6.24 4.50
CA THR A 150 21.85 -7.63 4.16
C THR A 150 20.38 -7.78 3.81
N ALA A 151 19.49 -7.15 4.58
CA ALA A 151 18.05 -7.16 4.31
C ALA A 151 17.74 -6.69 2.89
N ILE A 152 18.34 -5.55 2.47
CA ILE A 152 18.16 -5.01 1.11
C ILE A 152 18.62 -6.00 0.04
N LYS A 153 19.78 -6.65 0.22
CA LYS A 153 20.28 -7.67 -0.72
C LYS A 153 19.36 -8.88 -0.83
N LEU A 154 18.80 -9.32 0.28
CA LEU A 154 17.87 -10.46 0.31
C LEU A 154 16.54 -10.10 -0.37
N THR A 155 16.04 -8.88 -0.16
CA THR A 155 14.86 -8.36 -0.85
C THR A 155 15.10 -8.18 -2.35
N GLU A 156 16.28 -7.68 -2.73
CA GLU A 156 16.70 -7.57 -4.13
C GLU A 156 16.74 -8.94 -4.80
N TRP A 157 17.28 -9.95 -4.12
CA TRP A 157 17.24 -11.33 -4.62
C TRP A 157 15.81 -11.82 -4.81
N LEU A 158 14.93 -11.64 -3.83
CA LEU A 158 13.54 -12.10 -3.90
C LEU A 158 12.77 -11.44 -5.05
N ILE A 159 12.89 -10.13 -5.20
CA ILE A 159 12.09 -9.37 -6.16
C ILE A 159 12.66 -9.49 -7.58
N ARG A 160 13.98 -9.39 -7.74
CA ARG A 160 14.62 -9.32 -9.06
C ARG A 160 15.25 -10.64 -9.48
N ASP A 161 16.00 -11.30 -8.60
CA ASP A 161 16.89 -12.40 -9.01
C ASP A 161 16.27 -13.80 -8.85
N SER A 162 15.14 -13.92 -8.13
CA SER A 162 14.40 -15.18 -7.93
C SER A 162 13.82 -15.74 -9.23
N GLY A 163 13.62 -14.88 -10.23
CA GLY A 163 12.98 -15.21 -11.50
C GLY A 163 11.46 -15.36 -11.41
N VAL A 164 10.84 -14.86 -10.34
CA VAL A 164 9.38 -14.78 -10.22
C VAL A 164 8.84 -13.65 -11.10
N ASP A 165 7.82 -13.97 -11.90
CA ASP A 165 7.08 -12.97 -12.68
C ASP A 165 6.07 -12.23 -11.78
N TRP A 166 6.50 -11.12 -11.20
CA TRP A 166 5.66 -10.30 -10.31
C TRP A 166 4.67 -9.44 -11.09
N MET A 167 3.44 -9.32 -10.59
CA MET A 167 2.41 -8.43 -11.12
C MET A 167 2.00 -7.29 -10.19
N LEU A 168 2.36 -7.41 -8.90
CA LEU A 168 2.05 -6.44 -7.86
C LEU A 168 3.03 -6.62 -6.71
N LEU A 169 3.49 -5.50 -6.15
CA LEU A 169 4.14 -5.45 -4.85
C LEU A 169 3.33 -4.54 -3.93
N LEU A 170 2.74 -5.08 -2.86
CA LEU A 170 2.18 -4.25 -1.80
C LEU A 170 3.27 -3.90 -0.79
N ARG A 171 3.19 -2.71 -0.21
CA ARG A 171 3.97 -2.34 0.97
C ARG A 171 3.13 -2.58 2.23
N GLY A 172 3.70 -3.33 3.17
CA GLY A 172 3.12 -3.59 4.47
C GLY A 172 3.51 -2.53 5.51
N ASN A 173 3.14 -2.71 6.78
CA ASN A 173 3.49 -1.71 7.79
C ASN A 173 5.00 -1.63 8.03
N HIS A 174 5.72 -2.76 8.00
CA HIS A 174 7.16 -2.77 8.18
C HIS A 174 7.84 -2.01 7.03
N ASP A 175 7.38 -2.22 5.79
CA ASP A 175 7.88 -1.50 4.62
C ASP A 175 7.63 0.02 4.73
N MET A 176 6.53 0.42 5.36
CA MET A 176 6.06 1.81 5.42
C MET A 176 6.53 2.60 6.65
N TRP A 177 7.10 1.98 7.68
CA TRP A 177 7.52 2.70 8.90
C TRP A 177 8.61 3.75 8.67
N THR A 178 9.48 3.50 7.70
CA THR A 178 10.42 4.51 7.20
C THR A 178 9.70 5.31 6.12
N ASN A 179 9.12 6.44 6.53
CA ASN A 179 8.18 7.28 5.76
C ASN A 179 8.75 7.96 4.49
N GLU A 180 9.92 7.54 4.02
CA GLU A 180 10.57 8.15 2.87
C GLU A 180 10.42 7.24 1.66
N ALA A 181 9.29 7.36 0.96
CA ALA A 181 9.10 6.70 -0.35
C ALA A 181 10.21 7.01 -1.37
N ARG A 182 11.04 8.04 -1.11
CA ARG A 182 12.20 8.42 -1.92
C ARG A 182 13.47 7.61 -1.62
N ASP A 183 13.58 7.00 -0.44
CA ASP A 183 14.73 6.20 0.01
C ASP A 183 14.30 4.77 0.41
N ASP A 184 13.18 4.30 -0.15
CA ASP A 184 12.72 2.93 0.03
C ASP A 184 13.22 2.06 -1.14
N PRO A 185 14.13 1.09 -0.89
CA PRO A 185 14.65 0.19 -1.92
C PRO A 185 13.56 -0.56 -2.69
N LEU A 186 12.39 -0.80 -2.09
CA LEU A 186 11.29 -1.47 -2.76
C LEU A 186 10.78 -0.70 -3.98
N HIS A 187 10.73 0.64 -3.91
CA HIS A 187 10.32 1.46 -5.06
C HIS A 187 11.33 1.36 -6.20
N TRP A 188 12.63 1.36 -5.89
CA TRP A 188 13.68 1.22 -6.91
C TRP A 188 13.68 -0.17 -7.53
N LEU A 189 13.53 -1.21 -6.72
CA LEU A 189 13.45 -2.60 -7.18
C LEU A 189 12.22 -2.81 -8.07
N ALA A 190 11.05 -2.38 -7.62
CA ALA A 190 9.80 -2.45 -8.39
C ALA A 190 9.94 -1.76 -9.75
N HIS A 191 10.50 -0.54 -9.76
CA HIS A 191 10.77 0.19 -11.00
C HIS A 191 11.77 -0.54 -11.91
N SER A 192 12.81 -1.17 -11.35
CA SER A 192 13.83 -1.88 -12.13
C SER A 192 13.30 -3.09 -12.91
N ILE A 193 12.23 -3.72 -12.40
CA ILE A 193 11.55 -4.85 -13.06
C ILE A 193 10.23 -4.45 -13.72
N GLY A 194 9.87 -3.16 -13.68
CA GLY A 194 8.66 -2.64 -14.32
C GLY A 194 7.35 -3.09 -13.66
N VAL A 195 7.36 -3.39 -12.36
CA VAL A 195 6.20 -3.93 -11.63
C VAL A 195 5.53 -2.84 -10.79
N PRO A 196 4.19 -2.75 -10.80
CA PRO A 196 3.47 -1.80 -9.95
C PRO A 196 3.69 -2.07 -8.45
N ILE A 197 3.98 -1.00 -7.72
CA ILE A 197 4.06 -1.00 -6.26
C ILE A 197 2.93 -0.14 -5.68
N ALA A 198 2.27 -0.61 -4.63
CA ALA A 198 1.18 0.12 -3.99
C ALA A 198 1.31 0.09 -2.46
N ASP A 199 0.99 1.21 -1.84
CA ASP A 199 0.97 1.33 -0.38
C ASP A 199 -0.30 0.69 0.17
N TRP A 200 -0.13 -0.29 1.07
CA TRP A 200 -1.17 -0.95 1.85
C TRP A 200 -2.21 -1.77 1.08
N ALA A 201 -2.75 -1.30 -0.04
CA ALA A 201 -3.80 -1.96 -0.78
C ALA A 201 -3.79 -1.64 -2.27
N ALA A 202 -4.21 -2.61 -3.08
CA ALA A 202 -4.46 -2.46 -4.50
C ALA A 202 -5.78 -3.14 -4.89
N LYS A 203 -6.48 -2.52 -5.83
CA LYS A 203 -7.68 -3.08 -6.46
C LYS A 203 -7.37 -3.34 -7.92
N ILE A 204 -7.50 -4.59 -8.35
CA ILE A 204 -7.09 -5.05 -9.68
C ILE A 204 -8.30 -5.65 -10.40
N VAL A 205 -8.45 -5.30 -11.67
CA VAL A 205 -9.37 -5.97 -12.59
C VAL A 205 -8.55 -6.73 -13.62
N LEU A 206 -8.67 -8.05 -13.66
CA LEU A 206 -8.13 -8.86 -14.75
C LEU A 206 -9.17 -8.92 -15.87
N GLU A 207 -8.82 -8.37 -17.03
CA GLU A 207 -9.67 -8.36 -18.23
C GLU A 207 -9.26 -9.51 -19.14
N PHE A 208 -10.12 -10.53 -19.26
CA PHE A 208 -9.88 -11.66 -20.15
C PHE A 208 -10.36 -11.37 -21.58
N PRO A 209 -9.76 -12.01 -22.62
CA PRO A 209 -10.16 -11.76 -24.01
C PRO A 209 -11.61 -12.15 -24.35
N ASN A 210 -12.26 -12.96 -23.50
CA ASN A 210 -13.67 -13.31 -23.65
C ASN A 210 -14.63 -12.25 -23.03
N GLY A 211 -14.09 -11.12 -22.56
CA GLY A 211 -14.85 -10.04 -21.93
C GLY A 211 -15.18 -10.26 -20.45
N ARG A 212 -14.80 -11.41 -19.88
CA ARG A 212 -14.97 -11.67 -18.45
C ARG A 212 -13.96 -10.88 -17.64
N GLU A 213 -14.39 -10.35 -16.50
CA GLU A 213 -13.55 -9.58 -15.58
C GLU A 213 -13.44 -10.28 -14.22
N ALA A 214 -12.21 -10.46 -13.72
CA ALA A 214 -11.99 -10.83 -12.33
C ALA A 214 -11.59 -9.59 -11.51
N LYS A 215 -12.24 -9.38 -10.38
CA LYS A 215 -12.00 -8.25 -9.48
C LYS A 215 -11.32 -8.73 -8.23
N ILE A 216 -10.19 -8.14 -7.89
CA ILE A 216 -9.37 -8.50 -6.74
C ILE A 216 -9.18 -7.27 -5.87
N HIS A 217 -9.41 -7.42 -4.57
CA HIS A 217 -9.03 -6.45 -3.56
C HIS A 217 -7.93 -7.08 -2.70
N ALA A 218 -6.69 -6.68 -2.96
CA ALA A 218 -5.55 -7.09 -2.17
C ALA A 218 -5.18 -5.98 -1.20
N ALA A 219 -4.92 -6.33 0.06
CA ALA A 219 -4.44 -5.38 1.05
C ALA A 219 -3.50 -6.08 2.01
N HIS A 220 -2.47 -5.41 2.49
CA HIS A 220 -1.63 -5.91 3.58
C HIS A 220 -2.50 -6.34 4.77
N ASN A 221 -3.48 -5.51 5.15
CA ASN A 221 -4.57 -5.93 6.03
C ASN A 221 -5.88 -5.15 5.79
N PHE A 222 -7.00 -5.76 6.16
CA PHE A 222 -8.32 -5.12 6.13
C PHE A 222 -8.73 -4.59 7.50
N LYS A 223 -9.40 -3.43 7.51
CA LYS A 223 -9.91 -2.87 8.76
C LYS A 223 -11.06 -3.71 9.32
N GLY A 224 -10.86 -4.27 10.51
CA GLY A 224 -11.83 -5.06 11.26
C GLY A 224 -11.12 -6.23 11.93
N HIS A 225 -11.52 -6.56 13.15
CA HIS A 225 -10.89 -7.64 13.92
C HIS A 225 -11.96 -8.48 14.62
N SER A 226 -11.67 -9.77 14.79
CA SER A 226 -12.45 -10.71 15.59
C SER A 226 -11.49 -11.70 16.23
N MET A 227 -11.73 -12.04 17.50
CA MET A 227 -10.99 -13.11 18.19
C MET A 227 -11.35 -14.51 17.68
N TRP A 228 -12.47 -14.66 16.96
CA TRP A 228 -12.98 -15.96 16.48
C TRP A 228 -12.81 -16.17 14.99
N ASN A 229 -12.85 -15.08 14.20
CA ASN A 229 -12.84 -15.14 12.74
C ASN A 229 -11.61 -14.40 12.19
N THR A 230 -10.63 -15.18 11.74
CA THR A 230 -9.36 -14.70 11.16
C THR A 230 -9.55 -13.88 9.87
N LEU A 231 -10.67 -14.09 9.17
CA LEU A 231 -11.05 -13.40 7.94
C LEU A 231 -12.12 -12.31 8.17
N HIS A 232 -12.35 -11.88 9.41
CA HIS A 232 -13.39 -10.88 9.72
C HIS A 232 -13.24 -9.57 8.95
N GLY A 233 -12.00 -9.04 8.82
CA GLY A 233 -11.72 -7.84 8.03
C GLY A 233 -12.13 -7.99 6.56
N PRO A 234 -11.57 -8.98 5.82
CA PRO A 234 -12.00 -9.30 4.46
C PRO A 234 -13.52 -9.52 4.33
N GLN A 235 -14.13 -10.29 5.24
CA GLN A 235 -15.56 -10.59 5.22
C GLN A 235 -16.41 -9.33 5.37
N LYS A 236 -16.04 -8.44 6.29
CA LYS A 236 -16.71 -7.14 6.44
C LYS A 236 -16.66 -6.32 5.15
N PHE A 237 -15.53 -6.34 4.44
CA PHE A 237 -15.41 -5.67 3.14
C PHE A 237 -16.29 -6.33 2.08
N ALA A 238 -16.31 -7.66 2.02
CA ALA A 238 -17.18 -8.41 1.12
C ALA A 238 -18.68 -8.13 1.35
N HIS A 239 -19.11 -7.84 2.57
CA HIS A 239 -20.50 -7.45 2.85
C HIS A 239 -20.79 -5.95 2.68
N MET A 240 -19.85 -5.06 3.04
CA MET A 240 -20.14 -3.63 3.22
C MET A 240 -19.50 -2.72 2.17
N LYS A 241 -18.56 -3.22 1.36
CA LYS A 241 -17.78 -2.43 0.39
C LYS A 241 -17.98 -2.93 -1.03
N GLU A 242 -17.25 -2.37 -1.99
CA GLU A 242 -17.33 -2.74 -3.41
C GLU A 242 -17.11 -4.23 -3.62
N ALA A 243 -17.89 -4.85 -4.52
CA ALA A 243 -17.82 -6.28 -4.80
C ALA A 243 -16.53 -6.65 -5.56
N ALA A 244 -15.84 -7.66 -5.05
CA ALA A 244 -14.68 -8.30 -5.64
C ALA A 244 -14.85 -9.82 -5.58
N HIS A 245 -14.24 -10.53 -6.53
CA HIS A 245 -14.22 -11.99 -6.55
C HIS A 245 -13.20 -12.58 -5.56
N LEU A 246 -12.19 -11.79 -5.18
CA LEU A 246 -11.17 -12.16 -4.20
C LEU A 246 -10.87 -10.97 -3.28
N TYR A 247 -10.90 -11.20 -1.97
CA TYR A 247 -10.37 -10.32 -0.94
C TYR A 247 -9.23 -11.02 -0.23
N ILE A 248 -8.01 -10.51 -0.34
CA ILE A 248 -6.81 -11.20 0.16
C ILE A 248 -5.88 -10.30 0.96
N CYS A 249 -5.32 -10.83 2.05
CA CYS A 249 -4.44 -10.10 2.96
C CYS A 249 -3.37 -10.94 3.65
N GLY A 250 -2.54 -10.30 4.49
CA GLY A 250 -1.40 -10.90 5.21
C GLY A 250 -1.33 -10.39 6.65
N HIS A 251 -0.20 -9.83 7.08
CA HIS A 251 0.01 -9.03 8.30
C HIS A 251 -0.05 -9.77 9.64
N THR A 252 -1.07 -10.61 9.87
CA THR A 252 -1.33 -11.21 11.19
C THR A 252 -0.66 -12.56 11.40
N HIS A 253 0.23 -12.96 10.48
CA HIS A 253 1.03 -14.17 10.54
C HIS A 253 0.22 -15.46 10.76
N ASN A 254 -0.98 -15.50 10.19
CA ASN A 254 -1.85 -16.66 10.14
C ASN A 254 -2.52 -16.76 8.77
N TRP A 255 -2.91 -17.96 8.38
CA TRP A 255 -3.62 -18.23 7.14
C TRP A 255 -5.05 -18.67 7.40
N ALA A 256 -5.91 -18.38 6.41
CA ALA A 256 -7.26 -18.92 6.29
C ALA A 256 -7.76 -18.68 4.87
N ILE A 257 -8.67 -19.53 4.41
CA ILE A 257 -9.41 -19.36 3.15
C ILE A 257 -10.90 -19.64 3.39
N HIS A 258 -11.76 -18.93 2.67
CA HIS A 258 -13.21 -19.10 2.75
C HIS A 258 -13.85 -18.74 1.40
N GLN A 259 -14.81 -19.54 0.95
CA GLN A 259 -15.62 -19.25 -0.23
C GLN A 259 -17.08 -19.16 0.16
N GLU A 260 -17.78 -18.15 -0.34
CA GLU A 260 -19.20 -17.95 -0.04
C GLU A 260 -19.90 -17.22 -1.18
N GLU A 261 -21.22 -17.44 -1.25
CA GLU A 261 -22.13 -16.70 -2.11
C GLU A 261 -22.86 -15.63 -1.29
N SER A 262 -22.78 -14.38 -1.74
CA SER A 262 -23.52 -13.29 -1.13
C SER A 262 -24.96 -13.28 -1.64
N ALA A 263 -25.87 -14.01 -0.99
CA ALA A 263 -27.28 -14.08 -1.40
C ALA A 263 -27.96 -12.70 -1.52
N SER A 264 -27.56 -11.73 -0.68
CA SER A 264 -28.12 -10.37 -0.70
C SER A 264 -27.51 -9.44 -1.76
N ARG A 265 -26.39 -9.85 -2.37
CA ARG A 265 -25.62 -9.02 -3.32
C ARG A 265 -25.33 -9.71 -4.66
N ASP A 266 -25.77 -10.95 -4.82
CA ASP A 266 -25.74 -11.75 -6.06
C ASP A 266 -24.33 -11.92 -6.66
N PHE A 267 -23.36 -12.32 -5.84
CA PHE A 267 -22.02 -12.70 -6.31
C PHE A 267 -21.33 -13.71 -5.39
N THR A 268 -20.46 -14.55 -5.95
CA THR A 268 -19.56 -15.40 -5.16
C THR A 268 -18.21 -14.74 -4.93
N TYR A 269 -17.61 -14.94 -3.76
CA TYR A 269 -16.29 -14.41 -3.43
C TYR A 269 -15.44 -15.39 -2.65
N TRP A 270 -14.13 -15.19 -2.76
CA TRP A 270 -13.13 -15.76 -1.88
C TRP A 270 -12.63 -14.71 -0.88
N LEU A 271 -12.44 -15.15 0.36
CA LEU A 271 -11.64 -14.47 1.36
C LEU A 271 -10.39 -15.30 1.59
N ALA A 272 -9.24 -14.64 1.68
CA ALA A 272 -7.98 -15.31 1.92
C ALA A 272 -7.05 -14.47 2.81
N ARG A 273 -6.23 -15.17 3.59
CA ARG A 273 -5.09 -14.59 4.28
C ARG A 273 -3.88 -15.48 4.11
N ALA A 274 -2.76 -14.89 3.71
CA ALA A 274 -1.46 -15.53 3.71
C ALA A 274 -0.78 -15.32 5.06
N ARG A 275 -0.17 -16.37 5.60
CA ARG A 275 0.58 -16.34 6.86
C ARG A 275 1.92 -15.63 6.72
N GLY A 276 2.58 -15.82 5.59
CA GLY A 276 3.97 -15.42 5.38
C GLY A 276 5.01 -16.39 5.94
N TYR A 277 6.27 -16.00 5.81
CA TYR A 277 7.41 -16.91 5.91
C TYR A 277 8.20 -16.79 7.21
N LYS A 278 7.84 -15.87 8.10
CA LYS A 278 8.38 -15.82 9.46
C LYS A 278 7.76 -16.93 10.32
N TYR A 279 8.44 -18.07 10.40
CA TYR A 279 7.96 -19.25 11.13
C TYR A 279 8.30 -19.20 12.61
N LEU A 280 9.50 -18.71 12.93
CA LEU A 280 9.96 -18.54 14.31
C LEU A 280 9.77 -17.08 14.71
N ASP A 281 8.92 -16.83 15.70
CA ASP A 281 8.59 -15.49 16.16
C ASP A 281 8.32 -15.46 17.67
N ASP A 282 9.39 -15.33 18.46
CA ASP A 282 9.33 -15.24 19.92
C ASP A 282 8.35 -14.16 20.41
N TYR A 283 8.21 -13.07 19.66
CA TYR A 283 7.27 -12.00 20.01
C TYR A 283 5.81 -12.44 19.86
N ALA A 284 5.48 -13.21 18.83
CA ALA A 284 4.15 -13.77 18.65
C ALA A 284 3.82 -14.81 19.74
N GLU A 285 4.80 -15.62 20.15
CA GLU A 285 4.65 -16.58 21.25
C GLU A 285 4.36 -15.88 22.59
N LEU A 286 5.08 -14.79 22.90
CA LEU A 286 4.83 -13.96 24.08
C LEU A 286 3.41 -13.38 24.09
N LEU A 287 2.84 -13.09 22.93
CA LEU A 287 1.46 -12.62 22.77
C LEU A 287 0.42 -13.75 22.83
N GLY A 288 0.84 -15.01 22.97
CA GLY A 288 -0.03 -16.18 23.05
C GLY A 288 -0.58 -16.63 21.70
N HIS A 289 0.01 -16.20 20.59
CA HIS A 289 -0.37 -16.67 19.27
C HIS A 289 0.22 -18.07 19.03
N SER A 290 -0.63 -19.02 18.64
CA SER A 290 -0.18 -20.35 18.25
C SER A 290 0.33 -20.34 16.80
N PRO A 291 1.50 -20.94 16.52
CA PRO A 291 2.01 -21.02 15.17
C PRO A 291 1.12 -21.92 14.31
N GLN A 292 1.03 -21.57 13.04
CA GLN A 292 0.49 -22.45 11.99
C GLN A 292 1.66 -22.88 11.08
N GLU A 293 1.58 -24.07 10.48
CA GLU A 293 2.67 -24.63 9.68
C GLU A 293 2.50 -24.44 8.17
N GLU A 294 1.31 -24.07 7.72
CA GLU A 294 0.92 -24.03 6.31
C GLU A 294 0.55 -22.62 5.85
N GLY A 295 0.22 -22.46 4.56
CA GLY A 295 -0.40 -21.23 4.04
C GLY A 295 0.50 -20.00 4.08
N ALA A 296 1.83 -20.20 4.06
CA ALA A 296 2.81 -19.11 3.91
C ALA A 296 2.48 -18.22 2.70
N SER A 297 1.92 -18.80 1.64
CA SER A 297 1.31 -18.09 0.51
C SER A 297 -0.02 -18.72 0.16
N ILE A 298 -0.91 -17.93 -0.41
CA ILE A 298 -2.19 -18.41 -0.96
C ILE A 298 -2.13 -18.24 -2.46
N VAL A 299 -2.55 -19.25 -3.22
CA VAL A 299 -2.67 -19.14 -4.68
C VAL A 299 -4.13 -19.02 -5.07
N SER A 300 -4.46 -18.02 -5.87
CA SER A 300 -5.78 -17.89 -6.52
C SER A 300 -5.66 -18.19 -8.00
N ILE A 301 -6.51 -19.07 -8.52
CA ILE A 301 -6.58 -19.44 -9.93
C ILE A 301 -7.89 -18.92 -10.52
N PHE A 302 -7.77 -18.18 -11.62
CA PHE A 302 -8.87 -17.57 -12.35
C PHE A 302 -9.08 -18.34 -13.66
N ASN A 303 -10.21 -19.04 -13.77
CA ASN A 303 -10.58 -19.80 -14.96
C ASN A 303 -11.68 -19.05 -15.74
N PRO A 304 -11.32 -18.29 -16.80
CA PRO A 304 -12.27 -17.46 -17.52
C PRO A 304 -13.37 -18.26 -18.23
N ASP A 305 -13.13 -19.53 -18.55
CA ASP A 305 -14.07 -20.41 -19.27
C ASP A 305 -15.04 -21.16 -18.35
N SER A 306 -14.85 -21.05 -17.03
CA SER A 306 -15.72 -21.68 -16.03
C SER A 306 -17.18 -21.27 -16.18
N LYS A 307 -18.10 -22.24 -16.14
CA LYS A 307 -19.54 -21.98 -16.33
C LYS A 307 -20.24 -21.51 -15.07
N SER A 308 -19.71 -21.81 -13.89
CA SER A 308 -20.24 -21.33 -12.61
C SER A 308 -19.50 -20.10 -12.11
N GLN A 309 -20.14 -19.33 -11.24
CA GLN A 309 -19.45 -18.25 -10.52
C GLN A 309 -18.42 -18.82 -9.52
N SER A 310 -18.79 -19.88 -8.80
CA SER A 310 -17.93 -20.53 -7.80
C SER A 310 -16.67 -21.17 -8.41
N GLY A 311 -16.75 -21.66 -9.65
CA GLY A 311 -15.61 -22.21 -10.37
C GLY A 311 -14.79 -21.16 -11.12
N PHE A 312 -15.17 -19.88 -11.06
CA PHE A 312 -14.42 -18.82 -11.73
C PHE A 312 -13.08 -18.56 -11.05
N VAL A 313 -13.10 -18.59 -9.71
CA VAL A 313 -11.93 -18.38 -8.86
C VAL A 313 -11.84 -19.54 -7.89
N GLN A 314 -10.63 -20.08 -7.73
CA GLN A 314 -10.33 -21.10 -6.73
C GLN A 314 -9.08 -20.72 -5.96
N CYS A 315 -9.14 -20.76 -4.63
CA CYS A 315 -7.97 -20.53 -3.78
C CYS A 315 -7.38 -21.85 -3.23
N PHE A 316 -6.07 -21.84 -3.00
CA PHE A 316 -5.29 -22.95 -2.46
C PHE A 316 -4.27 -22.43 -1.44
N SER A 317 -4.11 -23.13 -0.32
CA SER A 317 -3.04 -22.86 0.66
C SER A 317 -1.74 -23.59 0.35
N ASP A 318 -1.79 -24.63 -0.50
CA ASP A 318 -0.64 -25.37 -1.01
C ASP A 318 -0.28 -24.90 -2.42
N VAL A 319 0.90 -24.29 -2.56
CA VAL A 319 1.41 -23.75 -3.82
C VAL A 319 1.69 -24.85 -4.86
N HIS A 320 2.16 -26.03 -4.44
CA HIS A 320 2.38 -27.16 -5.35
C HIS A 320 1.06 -27.71 -5.89
N GLN A 321 0.05 -27.85 -5.03
CA GLN A 321 -1.27 -28.29 -5.47
C GLN A 321 -1.87 -27.31 -6.47
N ALA A 322 -1.78 -26.01 -6.19
CA ALA A 322 -2.25 -24.97 -7.09
C ALA A 322 -1.54 -24.99 -8.45
N ALA A 323 -0.21 -25.12 -8.46
CA ALA A 323 0.58 -25.17 -9.69
C ALA A 323 0.19 -26.37 -10.58
N ARG A 324 -0.02 -27.55 -9.97
CA ARG A 324 -0.52 -28.74 -10.69
C ARG A 324 -1.92 -28.52 -11.25
N TYR A 325 -2.82 -27.95 -10.46
CA TYR A 325 -4.19 -27.65 -10.89
C TYR A 325 -4.23 -26.65 -12.05
N LEU A 326 -3.42 -25.59 -11.98
CA LEU A 326 -3.29 -24.61 -13.05
C LEU A 326 -2.74 -25.26 -14.33
N THR A 327 -1.70 -26.07 -14.21
CA THR A 327 -1.09 -26.78 -15.34
C THR A 327 -2.11 -27.70 -16.02
N TRP A 328 -2.91 -28.44 -15.24
CA TRP A 328 -3.99 -29.26 -15.76
C TRP A 328 -5.04 -28.41 -16.51
N LEU A 329 -5.53 -27.33 -15.89
CA LEU A 329 -6.51 -26.43 -16.50
C LEU A 329 -6.02 -25.78 -17.81
N ARG A 330 -4.73 -25.51 -17.93
CA ARG A 330 -4.11 -24.89 -19.13
C ARG A 330 -3.76 -25.90 -20.22
N SER A 331 -3.89 -27.19 -19.94
CA SER A 331 -3.65 -28.30 -20.87
C SER A 331 -4.93 -28.85 -21.51
N ALA A 332 -6.10 -28.50 -20.96
CA ALA A 332 -7.41 -28.82 -21.50
C ALA A 332 -7.79 -27.88 -22.65
#